data_AF-A0A256IAS9-F1
#
_entry.id   AF-A0A256IAS9-F1
#
_cell.length_a   1.000
_cell.length_b   1.000
_cell.length_c   1.000
_cell.angle_alpha   90.00
_cell.angle_beta   90.00
_cell.angle_gamma   90.00
#
_symmetry.space_group_name_H-M   'P 1'
#
loop_
_entity.id
_entity.type
_entity.pdbx_description
1 polymer ?
#
loop_
_entity_poly.entity_id
_entity_poly.type
_entity_poly.pdbx_seq_one_letter_code
_entity_poly.pdbx_strand_id
1 'polypeptide(L)'
;MTTTIYKIPIPEATVPTEQDALGTQLSEQGVLGSDAIVDALSSQAADLTLTGRYAYGTYYSELLATELEELADSALSAVPLYGGAGNRAGYYQIESAEVEPVHAGGRDIWEWTLSLTNAGTRKSQFQSLDTSPSQPSPGHSFGNDTDGLVGIPAAARMVRAIDSTSSPTERVRPTPVSTVQTEFGDVDLFDATAETIDEPVYIYDVAKDAQPAVDVRVYDTRGRDTKYIESDSGRVRAWQSVFARDHEFAGSAALSNGLLRLTIDEPTNADATAALEAETYDAGSDSWTAVDLPQYDADLDTDWQPADVDLTHIGQARVAAQVEFEAVAGTNAGDVFAVDVELERGRSALEVWIPESVTAEIPPDLEALLEPIASTSIVETGATQGLVAREEVRR
;
A
#
# COMPACT_ATOMS: atom_id res chain seq x y z
N MET A 1 -21.30 1.84 -13.60
CA MET A 1 -20.35 1.52 -12.52
C MET A 1 -19.64 2.81 -12.16
N THR A 2 -19.52 3.12 -10.87
CA THR A 2 -18.77 4.29 -10.39
C THR A 2 -17.32 4.20 -10.87
N THR A 3 -16.75 5.34 -11.27
CA THR A 3 -15.31 5.43 -11.56
C THR A 3 -14.55 5.28 -10.25
N THR A 4 -13.36 4.67 -10.26
CA THR A 4 -12.52 4.45 -9.09
C THR A 4 -11.07 4.73 -9.47
N ILE A 5 -10.39 5.55 -8.67
CA ILE A 5 -8.94 5.74 -8.73
C ILE A 5 -8.33 4.92 -7.60
N TYR A 6 -7.46 3.97 -7.94
CA TYR A 6 -6.88 3.00 -7.01
C TYR A 6 -7.92 2.22 -6.19
N LYS A 7 -8.27 2.71 -5.00
CA LYS A 7 -9.25 2.13 -4.06
C LYS A 7 -10.38 3.12 -3.73
N ILE A 8 -10.28 4.38 -4.18
CA ILE A 8 -11.19 5.47 -3.82
C ILE A 8 -12.27 5.61 -4.89
N PRO A 9 -13.56 5.48 -4.53
CA PRO A 9 -14.65 5.71 -5.47
C PRO A 9 -14.71 7.20 -5.83
N ILE A 10 -14.74 7.49 -7.11
CA ILE A 10 -14.86 8.83 -7.68
C ILE A 10 -16.27 8.97 -8.28
N PRO A 11 -17.26 9.46 -7.51
CA PRO A 11 -18.63 9.62 -7.99
C PRO A 11 -18.68 10.49 -9.24
N GLU A 12 -19.59 10.16 -10.14
CA GLU A 12 -19.60 10.69 -11.50
C GLU A 12 -19.66 12.22 -11.52
N ALA A 13 -18.67 12.79 -12.21
CA ALA A 13 -18.45 14.22 -12.40
C ALA A 13 -19.69 14.91 -12.99
N THR A 14 -20.08 16.05 -12.42
CA THR A 14 -21.13 16.89 -13.02
C THR A 14 -20.66 17.53 -14.33
N VAL A 15 -19.33 17.72 -14.55
CA VAL A 15 -18.74 18.21 -15.81
C VAL A 15 -17.28 17.74 -15.96
N PRO A 16 -16.97 16.73 -16.80
CA PRO A 16 -15.59 16.48 -17.19
C PRO A 16 -15.10 17.62 -18.10
N THR A 17 -14.06 18.33 -17.69
CA THR A 17 -13.38 19.29 -18.56
C THR A 17 -12.13 18.61 -19.10
N GLU A 18 -12.26 17.91 -20.22
CA GLU A 18 -11.12 17.38 -20.97
C GLU A 18 -10.42 18.59 -21.63
N GLN A 19 -9.49 19.22 -20.92
CA GLN A 19 -8.51 20.08 -21.59
C GLN A 19 -7.46 19.17 -22.23
N ASP A 20 -7.78 18.68 -23.43
CA ASP A 20 -6.78 18.11 -24.32
C ASP A 20 -5.76 19.22 -24.66
N ALA A 21 -4.70 19.32 -23.86
CA ALA A 21 -3.55 20.17 -24.17
C ALA A 21 -2.83 19.70 -25.45
N LEU A 22 -3.20 18.54 -26.00
CA LEU A 22 -2.82 18.09 -27.35
C LEU A 22 -3.38 18.97 -28.48
N GLY A 23 -4.43 19.76 -28.22
CA GLY A 23 -5.14 20.54 -29.24
C GLY A 23 -4.54 21.92 -29.60
N THR A 24 -3.55 22.43 -28.86
CA THR A 24 -3.10 23.83 -29.02
C THR A 24 -1.58 23.99 -29.10
N GLN A 25 -0.89 23.07 -29.78
CA GLN A 25 0.46 23.33 -30.29
C GLN A 25 0.61 23.03 -31.79
N LEU A 26 -0.52 22.95 -32.51
CA LEU A 26 -0.57 22.83 -33.98
C LEU A 26 -1.07 24.09 -34.68
N SER A 27 -1.45 25.14 -33.94
CA SER A 27 -2.00 26.37 -34.53
C SER A 27 -1.13 27.63 -34.39
N GLU A 28 0.07 27.55 -33.81
CA GLU A 28 1.07 28.62 -33.83
C GLU A 28 2.38 28.18 -34.49
N GLN A 29 2.31 27.68 -35.72
CA GLN A 29 3.46 27.79 -36.64
C GLN A 29 3.02 27.74 -38.12
N GLY A 30 2.00 28.55 -38.43
CA GLY A 30 1.83 29.08 -39.78
C GLY A 30 2.67 30.33 -40.00
N VAL A 31 4.00 30.25 -39.86
CA VAL A 31 4.91 31.34 -40.28
C VAL A 31 6.09 30.77 -41.07
N LEU A 32 6.21 31.30 -42.29
CA LEU A 32 7.10 30.87 -43.36
C LEU A 32 8.59 30.91 -42.99
N GLY A 33 9.25 29.76 -43.19
CA GLY A 33 10.63 29.68 -43.63
C GLY A 33 11.73 30.08 -42.64
N SER A 34 12.12 29.16 -41.76
CA SER A 34 13.54 28.89 -41.44
C SER A 34 13.62 27.71 -40.47
N ASP A 35 14.66 26.87 -40.64
CA ASP A 35 15.02 25.80 -39.71
C ASP A 35 15.25 26.38 -38.31
N ALA A 36 14.34 26.06 -37.40
CA ALA A 36 14.55 26.19 -35.96
C ALA A 36 14.19 24.84 -35.33
N ILE A 37 15.21 24.04 -35.04
CA ILE A 37 15.10 22.92 -34.10
C ILE A 37 14.96 23.58 -32.74
N VAL A 38 13.76 23.56 -32.17
CA VAL A 38 13.48 24.07 -30.83
C VAL A 38 13.27 22.86 -29.93
N ASP A 39 14.20 22.66 -28.99
CA ASP A 39 13.99 21.84 -27.80
C ASP A 39 12.76 22.37 -27.06
N ALA A 40 11.70 21.56 -27.01
CA ALA A 40 10.50 21.89 -26.25
C ALA A 40 10.84 21.85 -24.75
N LEU A 41 11.03 23.02 -24.14
CA LEU A 41 10.95 23.17 -22.70
C LEU A 41 9.54 22.72 -22.25
N SER A 42 9.51 21.76 -21.33
CA SER A 42 8.30 21.17 -20.77
C SER A 42 7.35 22.22 -20.18
N SER A 43 6.12 22.24 -20.67
CA SER A 43 4.97 22.63 -19.87
C SER A 43 4.22 21.35 -19.50
N GLN A 44 4.46 20.82 -18.30
CA GLN A 44 3.72 19.69 -17.74
C GLN A 44 2.29 20.17 -17.43
N ALA A 45 1.38 20.05 -18.40
CA ALA A 45 -0.04 20.13 -18.13
C ALA A 45 -0.53 18.72 -17.76
N ALA A 46 -1.43 18.62 -16.78
CA ALA A 46 -2.11 17.36 -16.50
C ALA A 46 -2.89 16.90 -17.74
N ASP A 47 -2.80 15.61 -18.07
CA ASP A 47 -3.48 15.03 -19.24
C ASP A 47 -5.00 14.85 -19.01
N LEU A 48 -5.42 14.80 -17.74
CA LEU A 48 -6.82 14.59 -17.37
C LEU A 48 -7.15 15.31 -16.05
N THR A 49 -8.15 16.19 -16.10
CA THR A 49 -8.73 16.80 -14.90
C THR A 49 -10.12 16.23 -14.65
N LEU A 50 -10.35 15.73 -13.44
CA LEU A 50 -11.65 15.23 -12.98
C LEU A 50 -12.16 16.14 -11.88
N THR A 51 -13.45 16.47 -11.89
CA THR A 51 -14.09 17.24 -10.82
C THR A 51 -15.36 16.56 -10.36
N GLY A 52 -15.71 16.69 -9.09
CA GLY A 52 -16.94 16.12 -8.58
C GLY A 52 -17.20 16.47 -7.13
N ARG A 53 -18.08 15.69 -6.50
CA ARG A 53 -18.48 15.92 -5.11
C ARG A 53 -18.75 14.63 -4.36
N TYR A 54 -18.33 14.58 -3.10
CA TYR A 54 -18.79 13.60 -2.12
C TYR A 54 -20.00 14.17 -1.39
N ALA A 55 -21.13 13.48 -1.46
CA ALA A 55 -22.39 13.90 -0.84
C ALA A 55 -23.08 12.71 -0.14
N TYR A 56 -22.32 12.07 0.75
CA TYR A 56 -22.71 10.86 1.48
C TYR A 56 -23.01 11.12 2.97
N GLY A 57 -23.15 12.39 3.35
CA GLY A 57 -23.32 12.81 4.73
C GLY A 57 -21.98 13.13 5.40
N THR A 58 -22.04 13.78 6.57
CA THR A 58 -20.87 14.40 7.22
C THR A 58 -19.67 13.48 7.32
N TYR A 59 -19.87 12.30 7.92
CA TYR A 59 -18.76 11.39 8.23
C TYR A 59 -18.12 10.77 6.99
N TYR A 60 -18.93 10.20 6.09
CA TYR A 60 -18.39 9.45 4.95
C TYR A 60 -17.90 10.38 3.83
N SER A 61 -18.49 11.56 3.66
CA SER A 61 -17.96 12.55 2.72
C SER A 61 -16.58 13.06 3.18
N GLU A 62 -16.40 13.33 4.48
CA GLU A 62 -15.12 13.75 5.04
C GLU A 62 -14.07 12.63 4.94
N LEU A 63 -14.44 11.40 5.27
CA LEU A 63 -13.54 10.23 5.17
C LEU A 63 -13.01 10.05 3.73
N LEU A 64 -13.88 10.06 2.72
CA LEU A 64 -13.44 9.93 1.32
C LEU A 64 -12.67 11.17 0.80
N ALA A 65 -12.98 12.35 1.33
CA ALA A 65 -12.28 13.59 1.00
C ALA A 65 -10.83 13.52 1.47
N THR A 66 -10.61 13.19 2.75
CA THR A 66 -9.27 13.04 3.34
C THR A 66 -8.48 11.92 2.66
N GLU A 67 -9.11 10.78 2.37
CA GLU A 67 -8.44 9.70 1.64
C GLU A 67 -7.96 10.13 0.25
N LEU A 68 -8.74 10.95 -0.45
CA LEU A 68 -8.37 11.42 -1.79
C LEU A 68 -7.22 12.42 -1.74
N GLU A 69 -7.23 13.30 -0.75
CA GLU A 69 -6.14 14.26 -0.48
C GLU A 69 -4.85 13.51 -0.13
N GLU A 70 -4.89 12.55 0.80
CA GLU A 70 -3.73 11.72 1.13
C GLU A 70 -3.23 10.88 -0.04
N LEU A 71 -4.14 10.33 -0.86
CA LEU A 71 -3.73 9.56 -2.03
C LEU A 71 -2.98 10.43 -3.04
N ALA A 72 -3.33 11.71 -3.15
CA ALA A 72 -2.64 12.65 -4.03
C ALA A 72 -1.25 13.02 -3.52
N ASP A 73 -1.07 13.11 -2.20
CA ASP A 73 0.23 13.37 -1.57
C ASP A 73 1.07 12.10 -1.34
N SER A 74 0.52 10.92 -1.69
CA SER A 74 1.19 9.64 -1.49
C SER A 74 2.42 9.46 -2.40
N ALA A 75 3.36 8.62 -1.94
CA ALA A 75 4.53 8.24 -2.73
C ALA A 75 4.23 7.16 -3.80
N LEU A 76 2.95 6.84 -4.05
CA LEU A 76 2.56 5.84 -5.03
C LEU A 76 2.82 6.37 -6.45
N SER A 77 3.59 5.62 -7.24
CA SER A 77 4.03 6.05 -8.57
C SER A 77 2.88 6.22 -9.57
N ALA A 78 2.22 5.12 -9.92
CA ALA A 78 1.11 5.10 -10.85
C ALA A 78 -0.01 4.18 -10.36
N VAL A 79 -1.23 4.72 -10.33
CA VAL A 79 -2.41 4.02 -9.85
C VAL A 79 -3.42 3.79 -10.97
N PRO A 80 -4.20 2.70 -10.90
CA PRO A 80 -5.20 2.43 -11.92
C PRO A 80 -6.44 3.32 -11.77
N LEU A 81 -6.90 3.90 -12.88
CA LEU A 81 -8.24 4.47 -13.03
C LEU A 81 -9.12 3.46 -13.78
N TYR A 82 -10.23 3.06 -13.18
CA TYR A 82 -11.14 2.05 -13.75
C TYR A 82 -12.60 2.33 -13.38
N GLY A 83 -13.51 1.52 -13.92
CA GLY A 83 -14.94 1.82 -13.87
C GLY A 83 -15.34 2.95 -14.83
N GLY A 84 -16.58 3.43 -14.73
CA GLY A 84 -17.07 4.54 -15.56
C GLY A 84 -17.05 4.29 -17.07
N ALA A 85 -16.89 5.38 -17.85
CA ALA A 85 -16.75 5.33 -19.30
C ALA A 85 -15.35 4.79 -19.69
N GLY A 86 -15.33 3.73 -20.52
CA GLY A 86 -14.12 2.95 -20.77
C GLY A 86 -12.97 3.66 -21.48
N ASN A 87 -13.18 4.86 -22.05
CA ASN A 87 -12.14 5.65 -22.72
C ASN A 87 -11.11 6.26 -21.75
N ARG A 88 -11.43 6.35 -20.45
CA ARG A 88 -10.55 6.94 -19.42
C ARG A 88 -9.78 5.90 -18.61
N ALA A 89 -10.00 4.61 -18.86
CA ALA A 89 -9.39 3.57 -18.06
C ALA A 89 -7.89 3.44 -18.39
N GLY A 90 -7.02 3.82 -17.46
CA GLY A 90 -5.56 3.90 -17.64
C GLY A 90 -4.80 3.69 -16.33
N TYR A 91 -3.49 3.83 -16.41
CA TYR A 91 -2.64 4.06 -15.25
C TYR A 91 -2.31 5.56 -15.23
N TYR A 92 -2.40 6.16 -14.05
CA TYR A 92 -2.21 7.59 -13.88
C TYR A 92 -1.34 7.88 -12.66
N GLN A 93 -0.47 8.86 -12.80
CA GLN A 93 0.15 9.54 -11.66
C GLN A 93 -0.79 10.67 -11.23
N ILE A 94 -0.99 10.82 -9.92
CA ILE A 94 -1.77 11.93 -9.38
C ILE A 94 -0.81 13.11 -9.20
N GLU A 95 -1.13 14.24 -9.83
CA GLU A 95 -0.33 15.47 -9.73
C GLU A 95 -0.79 16.34 -8.56
N SER A 96 -2.11 16.40 -8.36
CA SER A 96 -2.72 17.11 -7.25
C SER A 96 -4.18 16.69 -7.04
N ALA A 97 -4.64 16.82 -5.80
CA ALA A 97 -6.05 16.86 -5.46
C ALA A 97 -6.34 18.15 -4.68
N GLU A 98 -7.33 18.91 -5.13
CA GLU A 98 -7.91 19.99 -4.34
C GLU A 98 -9.23 19.47 -3.78
N VAL A 99 -9.38 19.46 -2.45
CA VAL A 99 -10.56 18.92 -1.79
C VAL A 99 -11.05 19.92 -0.74
N GLU A 100 -12.27 20.43 -0.91
CA GLU A 100 -12.80 21.49 -0.05
C GLU A 100 -14.28 21.25 0.34
N PRO A 101 -14.69 21.59 1.57
CA PRO A 101 -16.10 21.55 1.94
C PRO A 101 -16.84 22.70 1.24
N VAL A 102 -18.01 22.42 0.66
CA VAL A 102 -18.76 23.39 -0.17
C VAL A 102 -19.16 24.64 0.62
N HIS A 103 -19.41 24.50 1.92
CA HIS A 103 -19.74 25.62 2.82
C HIS A 103 -19.00 25.48 4.14
N ALA A 104 -18.46 26.58 4.67
CA ALA A 104 -17.69 26.61 5.92
C ALA A 104 -18.44 26.06 7.16
N GLY A 105 -19.78 26.01 7.13
CA GLY A 105 -20.61 25.50 8.22
C GLY A 105 -21.15 24.08 8.02
N GLY A 106 -20.95 23.46 6.85
CA GLY A 106 -21.52 22.14 6.53
C GLY A 106 -20.48 21.23 5.88
N ARG A 107 -20.12 20.15 6.56
CA ARG A 107 -19.18 19.11 6.08
C ARG A 107 -19.88 17.93 5.39
N ASP A 108 -21.15 18.12 5.00
CA ASP A 108 -21.95 17.06 4.37
C ASP A 108 -21.59 16.85 2.90
N ILE A 109 -21.06 17.90 2.26
CA ILE A 109 -20.68 17.92 0.84
C ILE A 109 -19.27 18.46 0.72
N TRP A 110 -18.42 17.70 0.06
CA TRP A 110 -17.05 18.06 -0.29
C TRP A 110 -16.92 18.07 -1.82
N GLU A 111 -16.42 19.17 -2.36
CA GLU A 111 -16.04 19.28 -3.76
C GLU A 111 -14.59 18.88 -3.91
N TRP A 112 -14.27 18.25 -5.04
CA TRP A 112 -12.91 17.84 -5.33
C TRP A 112 -12.57 18.09 -6.80
N THR A 113 -11.29 18.40 -7.04
CA THR A 113 -10.66 18.49 -8.35
C THR A 113 -9.38 17.66 -8.32
N LEU A 114 -9.25 16.71 -9.25
CA LEU A 114 -8.12 15.79 -9.35
C LEU A 114 -7.41 16.03 -10.68
N SER A 115 -6.11 16.29 -10.63
CA SER A 115 -5.24 16.44 -11.80
C SER A 115 -4.39 15.18 -11.98
N LEU A 116 -4.45 14.58 -13.16
CA LEU A 116 -3.83 13.30 -13.46
C LEU A 116 -2.93 13.37 -14.70
N THR A 117 -1.76 12.73 -14.62
CA THR A 117 -0.83 12.53 -15.74
C THR A 117 -0.89 11.08 -16.21
N ASN A 118 -1.00 10.85 -17.52
CA ASN A 118 -1.17 9.50 -18.07
C ASN A 118 0.16 8.71 -18.01
N ALA A 119 0.20 7.65 -17.22
CA ALA A 119 1.34 6.72 -17.16
C ALA A 119 1.22 5.57 -18.18
N GLY A 120 0.04 5.41 -18.80
CA GLY A 120 -0.20 4.50 -19.91
C GLY A 120 -1.45 3.65 -19.74
N THR A 121 -1.50 2.53 -20.48
CA THR A 121 -2.61 1.57 -20.42
C THR A 121 -2.05 0.16 -20.31
N ARG A 122 -2.91 -0.83 -20.04
CA ARG A 122 -2.54 -2.26 -20.12
C ARG A 122 -1.95 -2.68 -21.47
N LYS A 123 -2.09 -1.89 -22.54
CA LYS A 123 -1.52 -2.18 -23.88
C LYS A 123 -0.16 -1.53 -24.12
N SER A 124 0.21 -0.50 -23.35
CA SER A 124 1.54 0.13 -23.39
C SER A 124 2.42 -0.28 -22.21
N GLN A 125 1.84 -0.63 -21.06
CA GLN A 125 2.54 -0.98 -19.82
C GLN A 125 2.28 -2.44 -19.40
N PHE A 126 3.23 -3.01 -18.68
CA PHE A 126 3.05 -4.13 -17.74
C PHE A 126 3.11 -3.59 -16.31
N GLN A 127 2.45 -4.27 -15.37
CA GLN A 127 2.78 -4.10 -13.96
C GLN A 127 4.14 -4.74 -13.69
N SER A 128 4.97 -4.11 -12.87
CA SER A 128 6.21 -4.68 -12.35
C SER A 128 6.15 -4.86 -10.85
N LEU A 129 6.82 -5.89 -10.37
CA LEU A 129 7.20 -6.05 -8.98
C LEU A 129 8.71 -6.22 -8.97
N ASP A 130 9.38 -5.14 -8.59
CA ASP A 130 10.82 -5.04 -8.45
C ASP A 130 11.20 -5.68 -7.11
N THR A 131 12.24 -6.51 -7.11
CA THR A 131 12.71 -7.21 -5.91
C THR A 131 14.22 -7.02 -5.76
N SER A 132 14.67 -6.85 -4.52
CA SER A 132 16.07 -6.75 -4.15
C SER A 132 16.32 -7.61 -2.91
N PRO A 133 16.26 -8.96 -3.03
CA PRO A 133 16.42 -9.84 -1.88
C PRO A 133 17.75 -9.59 -1.18
N SER A 134 17.68 -9.30 0.12
CA SER A 134 18.85 -9.02 0.95
C SER A 134 18.69 -9.62 2.35
N GLN A 135 19.79 -9.70 3.10
CA GLN A 135 19.77 -10.13 4.50
C GLN A 135 20.17 -8.94 5.38
N PRO A 136 19.20 -8.32 6.09
CA PRO A 136 19.48 -7.21 6.98
C PRO A 136 20.50 -7.54 8.07
N SER A 137 21.24 -6.52 8.53
CA SER A 137 22.24 -6.63 9.59
C SER A 137 22.12 -5.48 10.58
N PRO A 138 21.91 -5.75 11.89
CA PRO A 138 21.78 -7.07 12.50
C PRO A 138 20.43 -7.70 12.13
N GLY A 139 20.44 -8.96 11.68
CA GLY A 139 19.20 -9.69 11.37
C GLY A 139 18.35 -9.94 12.62
N HIS A 140 17.38 -10.86 12.55
CA HIS A 140 16.54 -11.23 13.69
C HIS A 140 16.74 -12.68 14.13
N SER A 141 16.24 -13.02 15.31
CA SER A 141 16.36 -14.34 15.93
C SER A 141 15.13 -15.25 15.77
N PHE A 142 14.03 -14.74 15.18
CA PHE A 142 12.79 -15.49 14.97
C PHE A 142 12.91 -16.75 14.08
N GLY A 143 13.99 -16.91 13.32
CA GLY A 143 14.17 -18.05 12.45
C GLY A 143 15.43 -17.97 11.59
N ASN A 144 15.54 -18.88 10.62
CA ASN A 144 16.67 -18.98 9.70
C ASN A 144 16.28 -19.43 8.28
N ASP A 145 15.00 -19.26 7.91
CA ASP A 145 14.54 -19.60 6.56
C ASP A 145 15.11 -18.60 5.54
N THR A 146 15.36 -19.05 4.32
CA THR A 146 16.06 -18.25 3.29
C THR A 146 15.17 -17.93 2.07
N ASP A 147 13.87 -18.15 2.20
CA ASP A 147 12.92 -17.99 1.11
C ASP A 147 12.52 -16.50 1.01
N GLY A 148 12.59 -15.94 -0.20
CA GLY A 148 12.23 -14.54 -0.48
C GLY A 148 10.88 -14.48 -1.17
N LEU A 149 9.82 -14.86 -0.46
CA LEU A 149 8.48 -14.95 -1.04
C LEU A 149 7.90 -13.58 -1.35
N VAL A 150 7.45 -13.38 -2.59
CA VAL A 150 6.77 -12.17 -3.06
C VAL A 150 5.41 -12.52 -3.66
N GLY A 151 4.38 -11.73 -3.33
CA GLY A 151 3.02 -11.97 -3.80
C GLY A 151 2.67 -11.22 -5.09
N ILE A 152 2.05 -11.91 -6.04
CA ILE A 152 1.44 -11.33 -7.26
C ILE A 152 -0.03 -11.72 -7.29
N PRO A 153 -0.98 -10.84 -7.69
CA PRO A 153 -2.39 -11.25 -7.77
C PRO A 153 -2.57 -12.50 -8.63
N ALA A 154 -3.29 -13.53 -8.15
CA ALA A 154 -3.49 -14.78 -8.91
C ALA A 154 -4.27 -14.56 -10.23
N ALA A 155 -4.99 -13.45 -10.35
CA ALA A 155 -5.64 -13.01 -11.58
C ALA A 155 -4.65 -12.53 -12.66
N ALA A 156 -3.38 -12.33 -12.32
CA ALA A 156 -2.34 -11.89 -13.24
C ALA A 156 -2.08 -12.91 -14.35
N ARG A 157 -1.70 -12.40 -15.52
CA ARG A 157 -1.36 -13.18 -16.71
C ARG A 157 0.00 -12.78 -17.20
N MET A 158 0.60 -13.66 -18.00
CA MET A 158 1.89 -13.41 -18.64
C MET A 158 3.03 -13.10 -17.64
N VAL A 159 2.96 -13.63 -16.41
CA VAL A 159 4.01 -13.44 -15.39
C VAL A 159 5.36 -13.91 -15.93
N ARG A 160 6.37 -13.05 -15.85
CA ARG A 160 7.77 -13.32 -16.23
C ARG A 160 8.69 -12.65 -15.23
N ALA A 161 9.77 -13.32 -14.85
CA ALA A 161 10.91 -12.69 -14.20
C ALA A 161 11.88 -12.23 -15.30
N ILE A 162 12.37 -10.99 -15.19
CA ILE A 162 13.31 -10.41 -16.15
C ILE A 162 14.51 -9.82 -15.42
N ASP A 163 15.65 -9.81 -16.09
CA ASP A 163 16.82 -9.01 -15.70
C ASP A 163 16.83 -7.74 -16.56
N SER A 164 16.47 -6.60 -15.97
CA SER A 164 16.43 -5.31 -16.66
C SER A 164 17.83 -4.76 -17.01
N THR A 165 18.89 -5.28 -16.39
CA THR A 165 20.28 -4.83 -16.57
C THR A 165 21.04 -5.65 -17.63
N SER A 166 20.60 -6.88 -17.90
CA SER A 166 21.22 -7.76 -18.90
C SER A 166 20.99 -7.33 -20.36
N SER A 167 21.97 -7.63 -21.23
CA SER A 167 21.86 -7.45 -22.67
C SER A 167 22.31 -8.71 -23.43
N PRO A 168 21.39 -9.41 -24.13
CA PRO A 168 19.95 -9.16 -24.21
C PRO A 168 19.23 -9.45 -22.87
N THR A 169 18.08 -8.80 -22.63
CA THR A 169 17.24 -9.03 -21.45
C THR A 169 16.97 -10.52 -21.25
N GLU A 170 17.53 -11.10 -20.18
CA GLU A 170 17.24 -12.45 -19.73
C GLU A 170 15.81 -12.52 -19.18
N ARG A 171 15.12 -13.63 -19.46
CA ARG A 171 13.73 -13.83 -19.03
C ARG A 171 13.45 -15.27 -18.69
N VAL A 172 12.79 -15.46 -17.57
CA VAL A 172 12.29 -16.75 -17.12
C VAL A 172 10.79 -16.69 -16.94
N ARG A 173 10.13 -17.83 -17.09
CA ARG A 173 8.71 -17.98 -16.73
C ARG A 173 8.66 -18.66 -15.37
N PRO A 174 8.46 -17.90 -14.28
CA PRO A 174 8.42 -18.47 -12.95
C PRO A 174 7.13 -19.28 -12.76
N THR A 175 7.15 -20.18 -11.78
CA THR A 175 5.99 -20.95 -11.35
C THR A 175 5.71 -20.58 -9.90
N PRO A 176 4.46 -20.28 -9.52
CA PRO A 176 4.16 -19.96 -8.13
C PRO A 176 4.45 -21.16 -7.23
N VAL A 177 5.05 -20.90 -6.08
CA VAL A 177 5.31 -21.89 -5.03
C VAL A 177 4.00 -22.32 -4.38
N SER A 178 3.10 -21.36 -4.18
CA SER A 178 1.75 -21.57 -3.64
C SER A 178 0.81 -20.44 -4.03
N THR A 179 -0.49 -20.68 -3.85
CA THR A 179 -1.53 -19.63 -3.94
C THR A 179 -2.20 -19.53 -2.58
N VAL A 180 -2.31 -18.32 -2.04
CA VAL A 180 -2.95 -18.01 -0.76
C VAL A 180 -4.24 -17.24 -0.98
N GLN A 181 -5.25 -17.51 -0.17
CA GLN A 181 -6.55 -16.84 -0.24
C GLN A 181 -6.64 -15.79 0.86
N THR A 182 -6.79 -14.52 0.48
CA THR A 182 -6.85 -13.38 1.42
C THR A 182 -8.27 -12.82 1.50
N GLU A 183 -8.57 -11.96 2.48
CA GLU A 183 -9.83 -11.20 2.55
C GLU A 183 -10.12 -10.45 1.24
N PHE A 184 -9.08 -10.11 0.48
CA PHE A 184 -9.19 -9.27 -0.70
C PHE A 184 -9.07 -10.00 -2.04
N GLY A 185 -8.87 -11.32 -2.02
CA GLY A 185 -8.70 -12.15 -3.20
C GLY A 185 -7.44 -13.02 -3.15
N ASP A 186 -7.27 -13.84 -4.18
CA ASP A 186 -6.19 -14.83 -4.24
C ASP A 186 -4.86 -14.19 -4.70
N VAL A 187 -3.76 -14.58 -4.05
CA VAL A 187 -2.39 -14.13 -4.34
C VAL A 187 -1.51 -15.36 -4.62
N ASP A 188 -0.80 -15.33 -5.74
CA ASP A 188 0.23 -16.31 -6.08
C ASP A 188 1.57 -15.86 -5.47
N LEU A 189 2.23 -16.75 -4.73
CA LEU A 189 3.54 -16.53 -4.13
C LEU A 189 4.64 -17.07 -5.04
N PHE A 190 5.65 -16.24 -5.30
CA PHE A 190 6.87 -16.59 -6.04
C PHE A 190 8.07 -16.43 -5.12
N ASP A 191 9.07 -17.29 -5.26
CA ASP A 191 10.30 -17.19 -4.47
C ASP A 191 11.38 -16.47 -5.28
N ALA A 192 11.65 -15.21 -4.92
CA ALA A 192 12.63 -14.39 -5.60
C ALA A 192 14.08 -14.89 -5.43
N THR A 193 14.39 -15.64 -4.36
CA THR A 193 15.74 -16.19 -4.14
C THR A 193 15.98 -17.49 -4.92
N ALA A 194 14.92 -18.14 -5.41
CA ALA A 194 15.00 -19.35 -6.23
C ALA A 194 15.09 -19.07 -7.74
N GLU A 195 14.94 -17.81 -8.17
CA GLU A 195 15.07 -17.43 -9.58
C GLU A 195 16.52 -17.55 -10.07
N THR A 196 16.70 -17.85 -11.35
CA THR A 196 18.05 -17.92 -11.95
C THR A 196 18.62 -16.55 -12.30
N ILE A 197 17.83 -15.50 -12.12
CA ILE A 197 18.16 -14.10 -12.38
C ILE A 197 18.47 -13.44 -11.04
N ASP A 198 19.61 -12.77 -10.94
CA ASP A 198 19.92 -11.90 -9.81
C ASP A 198 19.01 -10.65 -9.85
N GLU A 199 18.44 -10.26 -8.71
CA GLU A 199 17.50 -9.12 -8.59
C GLU A 199 16.34 -9.16 -9.63
N PRO A 200 15.51 -10.22 -9.60
CA PRO A 200 14.49 -10.42 -10.62
C PRO A 200 13.39 -9.34 -10.54
N VAL A 201 13.06 -8.75 -11.69
CA VAL A 201 11.85 -7.92 -11.82
C VAL A 201 10.73 -8.77 -12.39
N TYR A 202 9.64 -8.93 -11.64
CA TYR A 202 8.48 -9.67 -12.11
C TYR A 202 7.55 -8.75 -12.91
N ILE A 203 7.37 -9.02 -14.19
CA ILE A 203 6.40 -8.32 -15.04
C ILE A 203 5.15 -9.15 -15.28
N TYR A 204 3.99 -8.51 -15.27
CA TYR A 204 2.72 -9.19 -15.49
C TYR A 204 1.61 -8.27 -16.00
N ASP A 205 0.55 -8.89 -16.54
CA ASP A 205 -0.64 -8.21 -17.02
C ASP A 205 -1.85 -8.60 -16.17
N VAL A 206 -2.44 -7.64 -15.47
CA VAL A 206 -3.57 -7.84 -14.56
C VAL A 206 -4.67 -6.81 -14.87
N ALA A 207 -5.92 -7.17 -14.58
CA ALA A 207 -7.02 -6.22 -14.70
C ALA A 207 -6.86 -5.06 -13.71
N LYS A 208 -7.29 -3.86 -14.11
CA LYS A 208 -7.04 -2.63 -13.35
C LYS A 208 -7.74 -2.60 -11.99
N ASP A 209 -8.83 -3.34 -11.88
CA ASP A 209 -9.64 -3.55 -10.69
C ASP A 209 -9.18 -4.76 -9.85
N ALA A 210 -8.43 -5.69 -10.44
CA ALA A 210 -7.98 -6.91 -9.76
C ALA A 210 -6.69 -6.72 -8.95
N GLN A 211 -5.83 -5.76 -9.32
CA GLN A 211 -4.61 -5.44 -8.56
C GLN A 211 -4.92 -4.72 -7.24
N PRO A 212 -5.65 -3.57 -7.24
CA PRO A 212 -5.90 -2.83 -6.00
C PRO A 212 -6.65 -3.62 -4.94
N ALA A 213 -7.40 -4.65 -5.34
CA ALA A 213 -8.09 -5.52 -4.41
C ALA A 213 -7.09 -6.11 -3.40
N VAL A 214 -6.07 -6.83 -3.88
CA VAL A 214 -5.12 -7.60 -3.06
C VAL A 214 -3.93 -6.80 -2.54
N ASP A 215 -3.85 -5.51 -2.84
CA ASP A 215 -2.78 -4.65 -2.32
C ASP A 215 -2.92 -4.43 -0.81
N VAL A 216 -1.78 -4.36 -0.13
CA VAL A 216 -1.70 -4.09 1.32
C VAL A 216 -2.36 -2.76 1.70
N ARG A 217 -2.73 -2.63 2.97
CA ARG A 217 -3.56 -1.53 3.46
C ARG A 217 -3.10 -1.09 4.83
N VAL A 218 -3.13 0.22 5.02
CA VAL A 218 -3.04 0.88 6.32
C VAL A 218 -4.39 1.53 6.56
N TYR A 219 -4.87 1.42 7.78
CA TYR A 219 -6.12 2.01 8.20
C TYR A 219 -5.93 2.81 9.48
N ASP A 220 -6.60 3.95 9.57
CA ASP A 220 -6.91 4.61 10.84
C ASP A 220 -8.30 4.13 11.28
N THR A 221 -8.37 3.51 12.47
CA THR A 221 -9.62 3.03 13.04
C THR A 221 -10.58 4.17 13.39
N ARG A 222 -10.07 5.39 13.61
CA ARG A 222 -10.81 6.59 14.02
C ARG A 222 -11.67 6.32 15.27
N GLY A 223 -11.16 5.51 16.19
CA GLY A 223 -11.84 5.10 17.42
C GLY A 223 -13.02 4.15 17.19
N ARG A 224 -12.99 3.35 16.12
CA ARG A 224 -14.01 2.33 15.81
C ARG A 224 -13.43 0.94 15.96
N ASP A 225 -14.07 0.12 16.80
CA ASP A 225 -13.67 -1.28 17.03
C ASP A 225 -13.79 -2.17 15.77
N THR A 226 -14.62 -1.77 14.80
CA THR A 226 -14.91 -2.60 13.62
C THR A 226 -14.70 -1.82 12.33
N LYS A 227 -14.06 -2.49 11.35
CA LYS A 227 -13.79 -1.96 10.01
C LYS A 227 -15.05 -1.54 9.26
N TYR A 228 -16.18 -2.16 9.56
CA TYR A 228 -17.43 -1.96 8.83
C TYR A 228 -18.58 -1.66 9.78
N ILE A 229 -19.37 -0.65 9.40
CA ILE A 229 -20.68 -0.41 10.00
C ILE A 229 -21.72 -1.11 9.13
N GLU A 230 -22.45 -2.04 9.73
CA GLU A 230 -23.58 -2.73 9.09
C GLU A 230 -24.89 -1.97 9.34
N SER A 231 -25.73 -1.91 8.31
CA SER A 231 -27.06 -1.32 8.35
C SER A 231 -28.00 -2.06 7.41
N ASP A 232 -29.31 -1.86 7.55
CA ASP A 232 -30.33 -2.42 6.64
C ASP A 232 -30.13 -2.00 5.17
N SER A 233 -29.46 -0.85 4.96
CA SER A 233 -29.11 -0.30 3.65
C SER A 233 -27.79 -0.85 3.06
N GLY A 234 -27.08 -1.69 3.81
CA GLY A 234 -25.79 -2.26 3.43
C GLY A 234 -24.68 -1.98 4.43
N ARG A 235 -23.46 -2.35 4.03
CA ARG A 235 -22.24 -2.24 4.82
C ARG A 235 -21.37 -1.12 4.28
N VAL A 236 -20.91 -0.22 5.14
CA VAL A 236 -19.98 0.87 4.80
C VAL A 236 -18.69 0.73 5.59
N ARG A 237 -17.56 1.07 4.98
CA ARG A 237 -16.27 1.08 5.68
C ARG A 237 -16.26 2.26 6.66
N ALA A 238 -15.90 1.97 7.91
CA ALA A 238 -15.76 2.96 8.97
C ALA A 238 -14.31 3.39 9.16
N TRP A 239 -13.36 2.49 8.97
CA TRP A 239 -11.94 2.84 9.02
C TRP A 239 -11.54 3.66 7.79
N GLN A 240 -10.70 4.66 8.01
CA GLN A 240 -10.11 5.47 6.95
C GLN A 240 -8.90 4.74 6.38
N SER A 241 -8.76 4.69 5.06
CA SER A 241 -7.52 4.21 4.43
C SER A 241 -6.46 5.29 4.52
N VAL A 242 -5.25 4.91 4.90
CA VAL A 242 -4.12 5.82 5.03
C VAL A 242 -3.21 5.65 3.83
N PHE A 243 -2.84 6.77 3.18
CA PHE A 243 -1.89 6.78 2.06
C PHE A 243 -0.68 7.69 2.31
N ALA A 244 -0.76 8.57 3.31
CA ALA A 244 0.32 9.44 3.73
C ALA A 244 1.10 8.82 4.90
N ARG A 245 2.42 9.00 4.92
CA ARG A 245 3.29 8.45 5.97
C ARG A 245 3.27 9.26 7.27
N ASP A 246 3.03 10.56 7.13
CA ASP A 246 2.89 11.55 8.20
C ASP A 246 1.43 11.72 8.64
N HIS A 247 0.61 10.68 8.45
CA HIS A 247 -0.78 10.68 8.88
C HIS A 247 -0.86 10.71 10.42
N GLU A 248 -1.56 11.70 10.97
CA GLU A 248 -1.88 11.76 12.39
C GLU A 248 -3.08 10.87 12.69
N PHE A 249 -2.83 9.71 13.31
CA PHE A 249 -3.88 8.74 13.64
C PHE A 249 -4.87 9.29 14.68
N ALA A 250 -6.17 9.18 14.39
CA ALA A 250 -7.22 9.54 15.34
C ALA A 250 -7.69 8.37 16.22
N GLY A 251 -7.36 7.13 15.85
CA GLY A 251 -7.45 5.94 16.69
C GLY A 251 -6.22 5.04 16.46
N SER A 252 -6.35 3.74 16.67
CA SER A 252 -5.26 2.79 16.45
C SER A 252 -4.91 2.65 14.96
N ALA A 253 -3.64 2.36 14.67
CA ALA A 253 -3.15 2.04 13.33
C ALA A 253 -3.39 0.56 13.00
N ALA A 254 -4.09 0.27 11.90
CA ALA A 254 -4.36 -1.09 11.46
C ALA A 254 -3.67 -1.42 10.12
N LEU A 255 -2.62 -2.24 10.17
CA LEU A 255 -1.87 -2.73 9.01
C LEU A 255 -2.45 -4.07 8.56
N SER A 256 -2.77 -4.24 7.27
CA SER A 256 -3.34 -5.49 6.78
C SER A 256 -2.98 -5.81 5.33
N ASN A 257 -2.60 -7.06 5.08
CA ASN A 257 -2.42 -7.62 3.73
C ASN A 257 -3.54 -8.59 3.34
N GLY A 258 -4.58 -8.70 4.17
CA GLY A 258 -5.71 -9.62 3.98
C GLY A 258 -5.47 -11.06 4.48
N LEU A 259 -4.28 -11.40 4.98
CA LEU A 259 -3.99 -12.65 5.71
C LEU A 259 -3.67 -12.40 7.16
N LEU A 260 -2.82 -11.40 7.42
CA LEU A 260 -2.51 -10.89 8.73
C LEU A 260 -3.04 -9.46 8.84
N ARG A 261 -3.58 -9.13 10.00
CA ARG A 261 -3.93 -7.77 10.40
C ARG A 261 -3.29 -7.51 11.75
N LEU A 262 -2.60 -6.38 11.86
CA LEU A 262 -2.00 -5.87 13.08
C LEU A 262 -2.76 -4.60 13.43
N THR A 263 -3.24 -4.49 14.67
CA THR A 263 -3.80 -3.26 15.22
C THR A 263 -2.86 -2.78 16.32
N ILE A 264 -2.30 -1.60 16.15
CA ILE A 264 -1.33 -0.99 17.05
C ILE A 264 -2.01 0.24 17.67
N ASP A 265 -2.27 0.16 18.97
CA ASP A 265 -2.87 1.23 19.75
C ASP A 265 -1.79 1.93 20.58
N GLU A 266 -1.69 3.24 20.42
CA GLU A 266 -0.72 4.09 21.11
C GLU A 266 -1.37 4.78 22.31
N PRO A 267 -0.60 5.03 23.39
CA PRO A 267 -1.09 5.80 24.50
C PRO A 267 -1.26 7.27 24.10
N THR A 268 -2.41 7.85 24.41
CA THR A 268 -2.71 9.27 24.20
C THR A 268 -2.75 10.05 25.52
N ASN A 269 -2.78 11.38 25.42
CA ASN A 269 -3.03 12.23 26.59
C ASN A 269 -4.40 11.97 27.26
N ALA A 270 -5.35 11.38 26.53
CA ALA A 270 -6.71 11.10 27.02
C ALA A 270 -6.87 9.65 27.51
N ASP A 271 -6.07 8.72 26.97
CA ASP A 271 -6.09 7.31 27.29
C ASP A 271 -4.67 6.76 27.37
N ALA A 272 -4.26 6.27 28.53
CA ALA A 272 -2.91 5.77 28.75
C ALA A 272 -2.77 4.27 28.44
N THR A 273 -3.80 3.64 27.89
CA THR A 273 -3.69 2.26 27.42
C THR A 273 -3.01 2.20 26.06
N ALA A 274 -2.28 1.12 25.85
CA ALA A 274 -1.70 0.75 24.57
C ALA A 274 -1.86 -0.76 24.39
N ALA A 275 -1.98 -1.20 23.15
CA ALA A 275 -2.17 -2.61 22.84
C ALA A 275 -1.63 -2.96 21.47
N LEU A 276 -1.02 -4.13 21.37
CA LEU A 276 -0.74 -4.80 20.10
C LEU A 276 -1.73 -5.94 19.96
N GLU A 277 -2.55 -5.89 18.91
CA GLU A 277 -3.44 -6.99 18.55
C GLU A 277 -3.06 -7.52 17.17
N ALA A 278 -3.19 -8.83 17.00
CA ALA A 278 -2.98 -9.48 15.72
C ALA A 278 -4.11 -10.45 15.41
N GLU A 279 -4.50 -10.50 14.14
CA GLU A 279 -5.55 -11.38 13.64
C GLU A 279 -5.12 -12.03 12.33
N THR A 280 -5.49 -13.30 12.16
CA THR A 280 -5.31 -14.03 10.90
C THR A 280 -6.66 -14.26 10.21
N TYR A 281 -6.67 -14.19 8.90
CA TYR A 281 -7.86 -14.41 8.09
C TYR A 281 -8.02 -15.89 7.71
N ASP A 282 -9.19 -16.45 7.98
CA ASP A 282 -9.59 -17.78 7.51
C ASP A 282 -10.59 -17.64 6.36
N ALA A 283 -10.12 -17.93 5.14
CA ALA A 283 -10.95 -17.90 3.93
C ALA A 283 -12.05 -18.97 3.92
N GLY A 284 -11.92 -20.05 4.69
CA GLY A 284 -12.91 -21.11 4.80
C GLY A 284 -14.15 -20.69 5.59
N SER A 285 -13.98 -19.81 6.59
CA SER A 285 -15.08 -19.23 7.37
C SER A 285 -15.41 -17.78 7.03
N ASP A 286 -14.62 -17.15 6.15
CA ASP A 286 -14.70 -15.72 5.80
C ASP A 286 -14.67 -14.83 7.06
N SER A 287 -13.70 -15.09 7.94
CA SER A 287 -13.60 -14.43 9.24
C SER A 287 -12.16 -14.20 9.69
N TRP A 288 -11.97 -13.15 10.48
CA TRP A 288 -10.74 -12.90 11.20
C TRP A 288 -10.76 -13.64 12.54
N THR A 289 -9.62 -14.21 12.91
CA THR A 289 -9.40 -14.89 14.20
C THR A 289 -8.22 -14.25 14.90
N ALA A 290 -8.39 -13.88 16.17
CA ALA A 290 -7.30 -13.34 16.98
C ALA A 290 -6.14 -14.35 17.07
N VAL A 291 -4.91 -13.85 16.97
CA VAL A 291 -3.70 -14.59 17.31
C VAL A 291 -3.49 -14.43 18.81
N ASP A 292 -3.32 -15.55 19.51
CA ASP A 292 -3.03 -15.55 20.94
C ASP A 292 -1.58 -15.07 21.17
N LEU A 293 -1.42 -13.77 21.45
CA LEU A 293 -0.13 -13.19 21.83
C LEU A 293 0.15 -13.45 23.33
N PRO A 294 1.41 -13.76 23.72
CA PRO A 294 1.81 -13.92 25.11
C PRO A 294 1.47 -12.70 25.97
N GLN A 295 1.04 -12.93 27.20
CA GLN A 295 0.62 -11.87 28.12
C GLN A 295 1.57 -11.72 29.31
N TYR A 296 1.75 -10.49 29.78
CA TYR A 296 2.46 -10.19 31.02
C TYR A 296 1.79 -10.86 32.23
N ASP A 297 2.58 -11.27 33.23
CA ASP A 297 2.18 -11.99 34.44
C ASP A 297 1.53 -13.39 34.19
N ALA A 298 1.52 -13.85 32.93
CA ALA A 298 1.11 -15.20 32.53
C ALA A 298 2.23 -15.94 31.80
N ASP A 299 2.76 -15.33 30.74
CA ASP A 299 3.74 -15.91 29.83
C ASP A 299 5.05 -15.12 29.80
N LEU A 300 4.99 -13.80 30.07
CA LEU A 300 6.11 -12.87 30.01
C LEU A 300 6.45 -12.26 31.37
N ASP A 301 7.73 -11.99 31.61
CA ASP A 301 8.25 -11.32 32.83
C ASP A 301 8.31 -9.78 32.70
N THR A 302 8.05 -9.24 31.51
CA THR A 302 8.04 -7.82 31.17
C THR A 302 6.81 -7.49 30.32
N ASP A 303 6.13 -6.39 30.64
CA ASP A 303 4.97 -5.88 29.89
C ASP A 303 5.46 -4.87 28.84
N TRP A 304 5.72 -5.36 27.63
CA TRP A 304 6.08 -4.50 26.49
C TRP A 304 4.81 -4.04 25.78
N GLN A 305 4.62 -2.72 25.69
CA GLN A 305 3.46 -2.12 25.01
C GLN A 305 3.94 -1.15 23.93
N PRO A 306 3.21 -1.02 22.80
CA PRO A 306 3.51 0.00 21.81
C PRO A 306 3.45 1.39 22.43
N ALA A 307 4.46 2.21 22.16
CA ALA A 307 4.55 3.59 22.60
C ALA A 307 4.32 4.57 21.43
N ASP A 308 4.78 4.19 20.23
CA ASP A 308 4.70 5.01 19.01
C ASP A 308 4.76 4.11 17.75
N VAL A 309 4.06 4.47 16.68
CA VAL A 309 4.16 3.84 15.36
C VAL A 309 4.34 4.86 14.24
N ASP A 310 5.53 4.84 13.64
CA ASP A 310 5.90 5.69 12.51
C ASP A 310 5.85 4.92 11.19
N LEU A 311 4.99 5.33 10.26
CA LEU A 311 4.96 4.71 8.92
C LEU A 311 6.18 5.12 8.09
N THR A 312 7.06 4.19 7.79
CA THR A 312 8.28 4.45 6.99
C THR A 312 8.04 4.27 5.49
N HIS A 313 7.14 3.35 5.12
CA HIS A 313 6.79 3.05 3.74
C HIS A 313 5.33 2.63 3.58
N ILE A 314 4.63 3.19 2.58
CA ILE A 314 3.31 2.74 2.14
C ILE A 314 3.36 2.47 0.64
N GLY A 315 3.25 1.21 0.25
CA GLY A 315 3.25 0.75 -1.12
C GLY A 315 2.03 -0.11 -1.46
N GLN A 316 1.93 -0.51 -2.73
CA GLN A 316 0.90 -1.46 -3.18
C GLN A 316 1.24 -2.90 -2.79
N ALA A 317 2.53 -3.26 -2.82
CA ALA A 317 3.01 -4.60 -2.50
C ALA A 317 3.39 -4.78 -1.02
N ARG A 318 3.77 -3.70 -0.32
CA ARG A 318 4.23 -3.75 1.07
C ARG A 318 3.94 -2.47 1.84
N VAL A 319 3.87 -2.60 3.16
CA VAL A 319 3.85 -1.50 4.11
C VAL A 319 4.93 -1.77 5.15
N ALA A 320 5.67 -0.73 5.55
CA ALA A 320 6.63 -0.82 6.64
C ALA A 320 6.42 0.33 7.63
N ALA A 321 6.71 0.06 8.89
CA ALA A 321 6.62 1.00 9.99
C ALA A 321 7.76 0.74 10.99
N GLN A 322 8.14 1.75 11.76
CA GLN A 322 8.93 1.57 12.97
C GLN A 322 7.97 1.62 14.16
N VAL A 323 8.07 0.63 15.05
CA VAL A 323 7.25 0.58 16.27
C VAL A 323 8.18 0.67 17.46
N GLU A 324 8.00 1.71 18.27
CA GLU A 324 8.66 1.85 19.56
C GLU A 324 7.83 1.13 20.63
N PHE A 325 8.47 0.31 21.45
CA PHE A 325 7.86 -0.35 22.60
C PHE A 325 8.46 0.17 23.90
N GLU A 326 7.60 0.41 24.89
CA GLU A 326 8.00 0.72 26.27
C GLU A 326 7.68 -0.47 27.18
N ALA A 327 8.64 -0.84 28.03
CA ALA A 327 8.41 -1.79 29.11
C ALA A 327 7.68 -1.08 30.27
N VAL A 328 6.36 -1.18 30.32
CA VAL A 328 5.55 -0.45 31.33
C VAL A 328 5.55 -1.14 32.70
N ALA A 329 5.85 -2.44 32.74
CA ALA A 329 5.94 -3.24 33.97
C ALA A 329 6.95 -4.40 33.83
N GLY A 330 7.26 -5.04 34.96
CA GLY A 330 8.13 -6.23 35.01
C GLY A 330 9.62 -5.94 35.21
N THR A 331 10.47 -6.87 34.79
CA THR A 331 11.91 -6.85 35.13
C THR A 331 12.70 -5.73 34.46
N ASN A 332 12.26 -5.29 33.28
CA ASN A 332 12.88 -4.23 32.48
C ASN A 332 12.04 -2.94 32.47
N ALA A 333 11.19 -2.72 33.48
CA ALA A 333 10.28 -1.56 33.49
C ALA A 333 11.01 -0.22 33.32
N GLY A 334 10.56 0.58 32.36
CA GLY A 334 11.13 1.87 31.94
C GLY A 334 12.13 1.78 30.77
N ASP A 335 12.44 0.58 30.29
CA ASP A 335 13.24 0.40 29.07
C ASP A 335 12.39 0.64 27.81
N VAL A 336 13.04 1.10 26.75
CA VAL A 336 12.43 1.38 25.45
C VAL A 336 13.21 0.64 24.36
N PHE A 337 12.51 0.03 23.41
CA PHE A 337 13.11 -0.68 22.28
C PHE A 337 12.29 -0.49 21.02
N ALA A 338 12.95 -0.18 19.90
CA ALA A 338 12.29 -0.01 18.61
C ALA A 338 12.57 -1.19 17.68
N VAL A 339 11.56 -1.58 16.90
CA VAL A 339 11.66 -2.59 15.84
C VAL A 339 11.09 -2.03 14.54
N ASP A 340 11.71 -2.38 13.42
CA ASP A 340 11.14 -2.12 12.10
C ASP A 340 10.26 -3.31 11.72
N VAL A 341 9.02 -3.04 11.33
CA VAL A 341 8.04 -4.06 10.94
C VAL A 341 7.63 -3.88 9.49
N GLU A 342 7.52 -4.98 8.74
CA GLU A 342 7.10 -4.98 7.34
C GLU A 342 6.04 -6.04 7.06
N LEU A 343 4.99 -5.65 6.35
CA LEU A 343 3.92 -6.53 5.90
C LEU A 343 3.79 -6.48 4.39
N GLU A 344 4.09 -7.60 3.74
CA GLU A 344 4.00 -7.74 2.29
C GLU A 344 2.71 -8.47 1.84
N ARG A 345 2.28 -8.20 0.61
CA ARG A 345 1.14 -8.86 -0.03
C ARG A 345 1.33 -10.38 -0.06
N GLY A 346 0.39 -11.10 0.55
CA GLY A 346 0.34 -12.57 0.51
C GLY A 346 1.22 -13.28 1.55
N ARG A 347 2.02 -12.56 2.35
CA ARG A 347 2.74 -13.17 3.49
C ARG A 347 1.79 -13.44 4.65
N SER A 348 1.97 -14.55 5.35
CA SER A 348 1.16 -14.89 6.52
C SER A 348 1.76 -14.40 7.84
N ALA A 349 2.97 -13.85 7.80
CA ALA A 349 3.73 -13.40 8.95
C ALA A 349 4.28 -11.99 8.72
N LEU A 350 4.52 -11.29 9.82
CA LEU A 350 5.12 -9.96 9.90
C LEU A 350 6.65 -10.10 9.84
N GLU A 351 7.31 -9.37 8.95
CA GLU A 351 8.75 -9.26 9.04
C GLU A 351 9.12 -8.28 10.16
N VAL A 352 10.06 -8.66 11.00
CA VAL A 352 10.51 -7.86 12.13
C VAL A 352 12.03 -7.77 12.07
N TRP A 353 12.54 -6.55 11.96
CA TRP A 353 13.96 -6.25 11.82
C TRP A 353 14.43 -5.36 12.96
N ILE A 354 15.70 -5.53 13.34
CA ILE A 354 16.34 -4.59 14.26
C ILE A 354 16.74 -3.35 13.43
N PRO A 355 16.29 -2.14 13.81
CA PRO A 355 16.62 -0.94 13.06
C PRO A 355 18.12 -0.74 12.97
N GLU A 356 18.65 -0.21 11.86
CA GLU A 356 20.10 0.01 11.67
C GLU A 356 20.72 0.89 12.78
N SER A 357 19.92 1.73 13.43
CA SER A 357 20.33 2.59 14.54
C SER A 357 20.53 1.81 15.86
N VAL A 358 19.97 0.61 15.97
CA VAL A 358 20.01 -0.27 17.13
C VAL A 358 20.99 -1.41 16.88
N THR A 359 21.87 -1.65 17.84
CA THR A 359 22.88 -2.74 17.76
C THR A 359 22.70 -3.81 18.81
N ALA A 360 21.72 -3.62 19.70
CA ALA A 360 21.33 -4.60 20.70
C ALA A 360 20.38 -5.62 20.08
N GLU A 361 20.43 -6.86 20.59
CA GLU A 361 19.44 -7.89 20.29
C GLU A 361 18.07 -7.47 20.87
N ILE A 362 16.99 -7.97 20.26
CA ILE A 362 15.62 -7.75 20.75
C ILE A 362 15.53 -8.32 22.18
N PRO A 363 14.96 -7.58 23.16
CA PRO A 363 14.76 -8.08 24.51
C PRO A 363 13.96 -9.40 24.49
N PRO A 364 14.33 -10.43 25.27
CA PRO A 364 13.71 -11.76 25.17
C PRO A 364 12.18 -11.79 25.31
N ASP A 365 11.62 -10.99 26.22
CA ASP A 365 10.16 -10.91 26.39
C ASP A 365 9.46 -10.18 25.23
N LEU A 366 10.12 -9.20 24.60
CA LEU A 366 9.61 -8.53 23.39
C LEU A 366 9.71 -9.46 22.19
N GLU A 367 10.80 -10.22 22.07
CA GLU A 367 10.94 -11.27 21.07
C GLU A 367 9.83 -12.31 21.23
N ALA A 368 9.62 -12.83 22.44
CA ALA A 368 8.55 -13.79 22.71
C ALA A 368 7.15 -13.23 22.41
N LEU A 369 6.90 -11.93 22.67
CA LEU A 369 5.65 -11.27 22.31
C LEU A 369 5.40 -11.28 20.79
N LEU A 370 6.44 -11.03 19.99
CA LEU A 370 6.35 -10.92 18.53
C LEU A 370 6.46 -12.27 17.81
N GLU A 371 7.07 -13.28 18.42
CA GLU A 371 7.31 -14.61 17.82
C GLU A 371 6.06 -15.25 17.17
N PRO A 372 4.83 -15.19 17.74
CA PRO A 372 3.65 -15.81 17.13
C PRO A 372 3.24 -15.21 15.78
N ILE A 373 3.67 -13.98 15.50
CA ILE A 373 3.33 -13.23 14.29
C ILE A 373 4.54 -12.97 13.40
N ALA A 374 5.75 -13.17 13.90
CA ALA A 374 7.00 -12.88 13.18
C ALA A 374 7.31 -13.92 12.09
N SER A 375 7.90 -13.43 11.01
CA SER A 375 8.45 -14.25 9.93
C SER A 375 9.72 -14.96 10.40
N THR A 376 9.86 -16.22 10.01
CA THR A 376 11.07 -17.03 10.23
C THR A 376 12.13 -16.80 9.14
N SER A 377 11.78 -16.11 8.04
CA SER A 377 12.69 -15.83 6.93
C SER A 377 13.62 -14.67 7.24
N ILE A 378 14.92 -14.88 7.07
CA ILE A 378 15.97 -13.87 7.25
C ILE A 378 16.21 -13.04 5.97
N VAL A 379 15.31 -13.12 4.99
CA VAL A 379 15.41 -12.42 3.70
C VAL A 379 14.35 -11.33 3.62
N GLU A 380 14.80 -10.09 3.50
CA GLU A 380 13.98 -8.94 3.10
C GLU A 380 13.91 -8.92 1.57
N THR A 381 12.71 -8.87 0.98
CA THR A 381 12.58 -8.97 -0.49
C THR A 381 12.73 -7.64 -1.22
N GLY A 382 12.54 -6.51 -0.53
CA GLY A 382 12.52 -5.18 -1.14
C GLY A 382 11.34 -4.94 -2.10
N ALA A 383 10.28 -5.74 -2.01
CA ALA A 383 9.19 -5.79 -2.99
C ALA A 383 8.55 -4.41 -3.24
N THR A 384 8.76 -3.88 -4.45
CA THR A 384 8.22 -2.57 -4.86
C THR A 384 7.40 -2.69 -6.14
N GLN A 385 6.18 -2.16 -6.10
CA GLN A 385 5.26 -2.20 -7.25
C GLN A 385 5.52 -1.02 -8.19
N GLY A 386 5.54 -1.29 -9.49
CA GLY A 386 5.74 -0.28 -10.52
C GLY A 386 5.10 -0.61 -11.86
N LEU A 387 5.52 0.11 -12.89
CA LEU A 387 5.15 -0.10 -14.29
C LEU A 387 6.40 -0.21 -15.16
N VAL A 388 6.36 -1.10 -16.15
CA VAL A 388 7.41 -1.24 -17.16
C VAL A 388 6.82 -1.14 -18.55
N ALA A 389 7.45 -0.34 -19.41
CA ALA A 389 6.98 -0.14 -20.77
C ALA A 389 7.11 -1.43 -21.57
N ARG A 390 6.02 -1.83 -22.24
CA ARG A 390 6.01 -3.03 -23.08
C ARG A 390 7.02 -2.96 -24.19
N GLU A 391 7.41 -1.78 -24.66
CA GLU A 391 8.40 -1.62 -25.72
C GLU A 391 9.83 -1.89 -25.25
N GLU A 392 10.18 -1.51 -24.02
CA GLU A 392 11.48 -1.79 -23.40
C GLU A 392 11.70 -3.29 -23.24
N VAL A 393 10.61 -4.03 -22.99
CA VAL A 393 10.63 -5.49 -22.86
C VAL A 393 10.08 -6.22 -24.08
N ARG A 394 9.83 -5.55 -25.21
CA ARG A 394 9.46 -6.23 -26.47
C ARG A 394 10.70 -6.70 -27.22
N ARG A 395 10.49 -7.64 -28.14
CA ARG A 395 11.48 -8.06 -29.12
C ARG A 395 11.16 -7.47 -30.46
#